data_AF-A0A139CQF9-F1
#
_entry.id   AF-A0A139CQF9-F1
#
_cell.length_a   1.000
_cell.length_b   1.000
_cell.length_c   1.000
_cell.angle_alpha   90.00
_cell.angle_beta   90.00
_cell.angle_gamma   90.00
#
_symmetry.space_group_name_H-M   'P 1'
#
loop_
_entity.id
_entity.type
_entity.pdbx_description
1 polymer ?
#
loop_
_entity_poly.entity_id
_entity_poly.type
_entity_poly.pdbx_seq_one_letter_code
_entity_poly.pdbx_strand_id
1 'polypeptide(L)'
;MCTTCYNCQERCPRNIDIVDAVLGIRTLAAHEGIMHSEHRKVSELLLEHGHAVPIDEENRKNRVEIGLEELPETVHKYPEELEEIKTLLSSCGFDRLLGKKRKRELEEEVK
;
A
#
# COMPACT_ATOMS: atom_id res chain seq x y z
N MET A 1 6.70 -9.07 15.83
CA MET A 1 6.01 -8.51 14.65
C MET A 1 6.57 -9.19 13.40
N CYS A 2 5.73 -9.61 12.45
CA CYS A 2 6.17 -10.30 11.22
C CYS A 2 6.64 -9.29 10.15
N THR A 3 7.82 -9.52 9.57
CA THR A 3 8.44 -8.70 8.50
C THR A 3 8.43 -9.38 7.13
N THR A 4 7.64 -10.46 6.97
CA THR A 4 7.59 -11.27 5.74
C THR A 4 8.97 -11.73 5.27
N CYS A 5 9.86 -12.13 6.20
CA CYS A 5 11.22 -12.57 5.90
C CYS A 5 11.34 -14.04 5.45
N TYR A 6 10.23 -14.78 5.38
CA TYR A 6 10.14 -16.19 4.96
C TYR A 6 10.92 -17.24 5.77
N ASN A 7 11.78 -16.85 6.71
CA ASN A 7 12.57 -17.79 7.54
C ASN A 7 11.73 -18.90 8.21
N CYS A 8 10.51 -18.60 8.66
CA CYS A 8 9.63 -19.60 9.27
C CYS A 8 9.12 -20.63 8.26
N GLN A 9 8.78 -20.18 7.05
CA GLN A 9 8.24 -21.01 5.96
C GLN A 9 9.33 -21.88 5.36
N GLU A 10 10.50 -21.31 5.06
CA GLU A 10 11.64 -22.04 4.48
C GLU A 10 12.19 -23.16 5.38
N ARG A 11 12.02 -23.01 6.70
CA ARG A 11 12.48 -23.99 7.70
C ARG A 11 11.38 -24.92 8.18
N CYS A 12 10.15 -24.80 7.65
CA CYS A 12 9.02 -25.54 8.16
C CYS A 12 9.11 -27.03 7.77
N PRO A 13 9.29 -27.96 8.72
CA PRO A 13 9.37 -29.39 8.42
C PRO A 13 8.01 -29.98 8.00
N ARG A 14 6.93 -29.20 8.10
CA ARG A 14 5.58 -29.56 7.71
C ARG A 14 5.11 -28.87 6.44
N ASN A 15 5.99 -28.11 5.78
CA ASN A 15 5.69 -27.38 4.55
C ASN A 15 4.43 -26.49 4.68
N ILE A 16 4.35 -25.76 5.81
CA ILE A 16 3.27 -24.81 6.07
C ILE A 16 3.67 -23.46 5.50
N ASP A 17 2.78 -22.86 4.72
CA ASP A 17 2.94 -21.50 4.19
C ASP A 17 2.62 -20.45 5.26
N ILE A 18 3.52 -20.35 6.24
CA ILE A 18 3.32 -19.53 7.45
C ILE A 18 3.20 -18.05 7.10
N VAL A 19 3.94 -17.56 6.10
CA VAL A 19 3.86 -16.15 5.70
C VAL A 19 2.48 -15.86 5.12
N ASP A 20 1.97 -16.74 4.25
CA ASP A 20 0.65 -16.60 3.64
C ASP A 20 -0.47 -16.67 4.68
N ALA A 21 -0.36 -17.55 5.66
CA ALA A 21 -1.31 -17.61 6.78
C ALA A 21 -1.34 -16.28 7.56
N VAL A 22 -0.18 -15.68 7.85
CA VAL A 22 -0.09 -14.38 8.53
C VAL A 22 -0.66 -13.25 7.65
N LEU A 23 -0.40 -13.25 6.34
CA LEU A 23 -0.99 -12.29 5.40
C LEU A 23 -2.52 -12.45 5.32
N GLY A 24 -3.04 -13.67 5.31
CA GLY A 24 -4.48 -13.94 5.35
C GLY A 24 -5.15 -13.37 6.61
N ILE A 25 -4.53 -13.56 7.79
CA ILE A 25 -4.99 -12.95 9.05
C ILE A 25 -4.99 -11.41 8.94
N ARG A 26 -3.93 -10.82 8.37
CA ARG A 26 -3.84 -9.36 8.16
C ARG A 26 -4.90 -8.84 7.19
N THR A 27 -5.22 -9.58 6.14
CA THR A 27 -6.30 -9.24 5.20
C THR A 27 -7.64 -9.18 5.93
N LEU A 28 -7.97 -10.20 6.74
CA LEU A 28 -9.18 -10.19 7.56
C LEU A 28 -9.19 -8.99 8.53
N ALA A 29 -8.07 -8.72 9.20
CA ALA A 29 -7.95 -7.58 10.10
C ALA A 29 -8.17 -6.23 9.37
N ALA A 30 -7.58 -6.04 8.19
CA ALA A 30 -7.77 -4.85 7.37
C ALA A 30 -9.23 -4.66 6.95
N HIS A 31 -9.93 -5.75 6.58
CA HIS A 31 -11.36 -5.69 6.26
C HIS A 31 -12.25 -5.35 7.46
N GLU A 32 -11.78 -5.57 8.69
CA GLU A 32 -12.43 -5.13 9.94
C GLU A 32 -12.01 -3.70 10.37
N GLY A 33 -11.26 -2.98 9.51
CA GLY A 33 -10.77 -1.64 9.83
C GLY A 33 -9.57 -1.62 10.79
N ILE A 34 -8.93 -2.78 11.04
CA ILE A 34 -7.75 -2.89 11.88
C ILE A 34 -6.51 -2.67 10.99
N MET A 35 -6.21 -1.39 10.73
CA MET A 35 -5.05 -0.96 9.96
C MET A 35 -4.33 0.18 10.69
N HIS A 36 -3.00 0.14 10.73
CA HIS A 36 -2.22 1.25 11.26
C HIS A 36 -2.33 2.50 10.37
N SER A 37 -2.31 3.68 10.99
CA SER A 37 -2.39 4.98 10.31
C SER A 37 -1.35 5.14 9.22
N GLU A 38 -0.14 4.64 9.43
CA GLU A 38 0.98 4.76 8.50
C GLU A 38 0.76 3.90 7.25
N HIS A 39 0.24 2.68 7.40
CA HIS A 39 -0.11 1.82 6.27
C HIS A 39 -1.28 2.40 5.45
N ARG A 40 -2.26 2.98 6.14
CA ARG A 40 -3.36 3.72 5.50
C ARG A 40 -2.83 4.91 4.72
N LYS A 41 -1.92 5.70 5.30
CA LYS A 41 -1.33 6.86 4.63
C LYS A 41 -0.55 6.47 3.37
N VAL A 42 0.25 5.40 3.44
CA VAL A 42 0.95 4.86 2.27
C VAL A 42 -0.03 4.41 1.18
N SER A 43 -1.16 3.80 1.57
CA SER A 43 -2.21 3.37 0.64
C SER A 43 -2.94 4.56 -0.01
N GLU A 44 -3.13 5.66 0.73
CA GLU A 44 -3.67 6.92 0.20
C GLU A 44 -2.72 7.55 -0.83
N LEU A 45 -1.41 7.56 -0.58
CA LEU A 45 -0.42 8.03 -1.55
C LEU A 45 -0.45 7.21 -2.85
N LEU A 46 -0.63 5.89 -2.74
CA LEU A 46 -0.80 5.01 -3.90
C LEU A 46 -2.05 5.37 -4.72
N LEU A 47 -3.19 5.62 -4.07
CA LEU A 47 -4.41 6.03 -4.77
C LEU A 47 -4.27 7.40 -5.46
N GLU A 48 -3.59 8.34 -4.82
CA GLU A 48 -3.46 9.70 -5.32
C GLU A 48 -2.42 9.82 -6.45
N HIS A 49 -1.26 9.18 -6.27
CA HIS A 49 -0.07 9.39 -7.10
C HIS A 49 0.41 8.13 -7.83
N GLY A 50 -0.24 6.98 -7.63
CA GLY A 50 0.20 5.70 -8.17
C GLY A 50 1.46 5.14 -7.51
N HIS A 51 1.95 5.77 -6.44
CA HIS A 51 3.19 5.40 -5.77
C HIS A 51 3.06 5.53 -4.24
N ALA A 52 3.64 4.57 -3.52
CA ALA A 52 3.77 4.66 -2.06
C ALA A 52 4.66 5.83 -1.61
N VAL A 53 5.63 6.21 -2.46
CA VAL A 53 6.53 7.34 -2.26
C VAL A 53 6.58 8.12 -3.58
N PRO A 54 5.75 9.16 -3.74
CA PRO A 54 5.74 10.00 -4.93
C PRO A 54 7.06 10.76 -5.08
N ILE A 55 7.47 11.05 -6.32
CA ILE A 55 8.69 11.82 -6.58
C ILE A 55 8.50 13.31 -6.21
N ASP A 56 9.45 13.85 -5.44
CA ASP A 56 9.49 15.27 -5.07
C ASP A 56 10.47 16.08 -5.94
N GLU A 57 10.52 17.39 -5.70
CA GLU A 57 11.38 18.33 -6.44
C GLU A 57 12.87 18.04 -6.26
N GLU A 58 13.29 17.61 -5.06
CA GLU A 58 14.69 17.29 -4.78
C GLU A 58 15.12 16.07 -5.58
N ASN A 59 14.32 15.01 -5.59
CA ASN A 59 14.59 13.82 -6.38
C ASN A 59 14.55 14.08 -7.90
N ARG A 60 13.68 14.97 -8.38
CA ARG A 60 13.69 15.39 -9.81
C ARG A 60 15.01 16.08 -10.18
N LYS A 61 15.50 17.01 -9.35
CA LYS A 61 16.79 17.68 -9.57
C LYS A 61 17.95 16.68 -9.54
N ASN A 62 17.99 15.83 -8.51
CA ASN A 62 19.04 14.82 -8.36
C ASN A 62 19.12 13.90 -9.59
N ARG A 63 17.98 13.54 -10.20
CA ARG A 63 17.95 12.74 -11.44
C ARG A 63 18.63 13.45 -12.60
N VAL A 64 18.32 14.73 -12.84
CA VAL A 64 18.94 15.52 -13.91
C VAL A 64 20.44 15.71 -13.67
N GLU A 65 20.85 15.95 -12.42
CA GLU A 65 22.27 16.11 -12.06
C GLU A 65 23.11 14.87 -12.37
N ILE A 66 22.53 13.67 -12.21
CA ILE A 66 23.19 12.40 -12.57
C ILE A 66 22.94 11.97 -14.02
N GLY A 67 22.34 12.84 -14.85
CA GLY A 67 22.14 12.62 -16.29
C GLY A 67 20.94 11.74 -16.65
N LEU A 68 19.98 11.56 -15.74
CA LEU A 68 18.71 10.89 -16.01
C LEU A 68 17.63 11.90 -16.42
N GLU A 69 16.57 11.41 -17.05
CA GLU A 69 15.36 12.22 -17.28
C GLU A 69 14.73 12.66 -15.96
N GLU A 70 14.23 13.90 -15.92
CA GLU A 70 13.64 14.52 -14.73
C GLU A 70 12.55 13.65 -14.10
N LEU A 71 11.60 13.19 -14.93
CA LEU A 71 10.58 12.23 -14.52
C LEU A 71 11.01 10.80 -14.88
N PRO A 72 10.82 9.84 -13.97
CA PRO A 72 11.05 8.43 -14.28
C PRO A 72 9.97 7.90 -15.24
N GLU A 73 10.27 6.80 -15.93
CA GLU A 73 9.35 6.04 -16.79
C GLU A 73 8.30 5.29 -15.94
N THR A 74 7.45 6.06 -15.26
CA THR A 74 6.35 5.59 -14.43
C THR A 74 5.11 6.46 -14.67
N VAL A 75 4.02 6.20 -13.95
CA VAL A 75 2.79 7.00 -14.05
C VAL A 75 2.95 8.48 -13.66
N HIS A 76 4.12 8.88 -13.15
CA HIS A 76 4.47 10.29 -13.01
C HIS A 76 4.73 10.98 -14.36
N LYS A 77 5.26 10.24 -15.34
CA LYS A 77 5.50 10.71 -16.72
C LYS A 77 4.27 10.50 -17.62
N TYR A 78 3.45 9.50 -17.32
CA TYR A 78 2.26 9.10 -18.09
C TYR A 78 0.97 9.23 -17.26
N PRO A 79 0.32 10.42 -17.24
CA PRO A 79 -0.89 10.65 -16.43
C PRO A 79 -2.07 9.76 -16.78
N GLU A 80 -2.17 9.30 -18.03
CA GLU A 80 -3.19 8.34 -18.49
C GLU A 80 -3.07 6.99 -17.78
N GLU A 81 -1.85 6.51 -17.52
CA GLU A 81 -1.59 5.26 -16.81
C GLU A 81 -1.98 5.37 -15.33
N LEU A 82 -1.88 6.57 -14.73
CA LEU A 82 -2.35 6.80 -13.37
C LEU A 82 -3.87 6.58 -13.27
N GLU A 83 -4.63 7.01 -14.26
CA GLU A 83 -6.08 6.80 -14.29
C GLU A 83 -6.46 5.32 -14.48
N GLU A 84 -5.65 4.56 -15.23
CA GLU A 84 -5.79 3.11 -15.31
C GLU A 84 -5.55 2.42 -13.95
N ILE A 85 -4.49 2.82 -13.23
CA ILE A 85 -4.21 2.31 -11.88
C ILE A 85 -5.38 2.61 -10.94
N LYS A 86 -5.89 3.84 -10.92
CA LYS A 86 -7.04 4.23 -10.08
C LYS A 86 -8.29 3.41 -10.41
N THR A 87 -8.53 3.17 -11.70
CA THR A 87 -9.64 2.33 -12.17
C THR A 87 -9.52 0.90 -11.63
N LEU A 88 -8.33 0.30 -11.72
CA LEU A 88 -8.08 -1.04 -11.18
C LEU A 88 -8.27 -1.09 -9.66
N LEU A 89 -7.72 -0.13 -8.93
CA LEU A 89 -7.85 -0.06 -7.46
C LEU A 89 -9.31 0.11 -7.01
N SER A 90 -10.10 0.93 -7.71
CA SER A 90 -11.53 1.07 -7.41
C SER A 90 -12.32 -0.20 -7.78
N SER A 91 -11.97 -0.86 -8.90
CA SER A 91 -12.65 -2.09 -9.33
C SER A 91 -12.53 -3.24 -8.31
N CYS A 92 -11.42 -3.31 -7.57
CA CYS A 92 -11.23 -4.28 -6.49
C CYS A 92 -11.67 -3.76 -5.11
N GLY A 93 -12.21 -2.54 -5.03
CA GLY A 93 -12.73 -1.94 -3.80
C GLY A 93 -11.66 -1.49 -2.80
N PHE A 94 -10.45 -1.20 -3.28
CA PHE A 94 -9.34 -0.73 -2.44
C PHE A 94 -9.64 0.63 -1.78
N ASP A 95 -10.24 1.55 -2.54
CA ASP A 95 -10.79 2.83 -2.05
C ASP A 95 -11.76 2.64 -0.87
N ARG A 96 -12.68 1.67 -0.99
CA ARG A 96 -13.65 1.33 0.05
C ARG A 96 -13.00 0.66 1.26
N LEU A 97 -11.96 -0.15 1.06
CA LEU A 97 -11.17 -0.73 2.14
C LEU A 97 -10.52 0.38 2.99
N LEU A 98 -9.93 1.38 2.34
CA LEU A 98 -9.44 2.58 3.00
C LEU A 98 -10.57 3.49 3.51
N GLY A 99 -11.83 3.27 3.19
CA GLY A 99 -12.94 3.98 3.86
C GLY A 99 -13.24 3.47 5.27
N LYS A 100 -12.84 2.23 5.59
CA LYS A 100 -13.27 1.54 6.82
C LYS A 100 -12.54 2.05 8.07
N LYS A 101 -13.33 2.37 9.09
CA LYS A 101 -12.88 2.60 10.47
C LYS A 101 -13.13 1.35 11.32
N ARG A 102 -12.37 1.18 12.41
CA ARG A 102 -12.60 0.08 13.35
C ARG A 102 -13.94 0.32 14.07
N LYS A 103 -14.72 -0.73 14.33
CA LYS A 103 -15.98 -0.63 15.13
C LYS A 103 -15.81 0.16 16.44
N ARG A 104 -14.71 -0.09 17.16
CA ARG A 104 -14.38 0.60 18.41
C ARG A 104 -14.18 2.11 18.24
N GLU A 105 -13.58 2.55 17.12
CA GLU A 105 -13.39 3.97 16.82
C GLU A 105 -14.73 4.65 16.51
N LEU A 106 -15.62 3.95 15.80
CA LEU A 106 -16.99 4.43 15.55
C LEU A 106 -17.82 4.54 16.84
N GLU A 107 -17.63 3.63 17.79
CA GLU A 107 -18.29 3.67 19.10
C GLU A 107 -17.75 4.78 20.02
N GLU A 108 -16.48 5.16 19.86
CA GLU A 108 -15.85 6.28 20.58
C GLU A 108 -16.25 7.65 19.99
N GLU A 109 -16.51 7.75 18.67
CA GLU A 109 -16.96 8.99 18.00
C GLU A 109 -18.43 9.39 18.29
N VAL A 110 -19.25 8.46 18.82
CA VAL A 110 -20.68 8.68 19.12
C VAL A 110 -20.93 9.06 20.59
N LYS A 111 -19.88 9.06 21.42
CA LYS A 111 -19.93 9.51 22.83
C LYS A 111 -19.53 10.98 22.97
#